data_AF-A0A3L7PQ04-F1
#
_entry.id   AF-A0A3L7PQ04-F1
#
_cell.length_a   1.000
_cell.length_b   1.000
_cell.length_c   1.000
_cell.angle_alpha   90.00
_cell.angle_beta   90.00
_cell.angle_gamma   90.00
#
_symmetry.space_group_name_H-M   'P 1'
#
loop_
_entity.id
_entity.type
_entity.pdbx_description
1 polymer ?
#
loop_
_entity_poly.entity_id
_entity_poly.type
_entity_poly.pdbx_seq_one_letter_code
_entity_poly.pdbx_strand_id
1 'polypeptide(L)'
;FGAIPDRVLACMLDAEREMFKLGIPVKTRHNEVAPSQYEIAPVYENANVAADHQQLTMLILKKVAQKHGLECLLHEKPFAGVNGSGKHCNWSLGNATQGNLLEPGKTPHENMQFLVFCAAVIRAVHKHATLLRAVVAHAGNDHRLGANEAPPAIISIFLGDQLADVFEQIKKSGSAATSKQAGVMTVGVDTLPPLPKDAGDRNRTSPFAFTGNKFEFRAVGSSQSMAGPLVALNTIMAESLDYCATELEKVACGDAAKFGGAVQALLKSIIDEHGGVIFNGDGYTEEWQTESAKRGLPNRKQTIDSLPDLTDPAVMSMMDKYKVLTPRELESRREIYFEQYVLTLNVEAKLTHEIAKTTIYPAAVRYQSELAGAAANCKAAGVEFDASILTKLSSLIKTLNQSVAALEHLIHEGGHGGHGVSNPQQAAGRCAKQVKPAMEAVRAVADELEGIVADDHWPLPTYQEMLFIK
;
A
#
# COMPACT_ATOMS: atom_id res chain seq x y z
N PHE A 1 -15.86 10.84 11.33
CA PHE A 1 -16.24 9.45 10.98
C PHE A 1 -17.72 9.25 11.30
N GLY A 2 -18.48 8.61 10.39
CA GLY A 2 -19.89 8.31 10.61
C GLY A 2 -20.10 7.15 11.61
N ALA A 3 -21.36 6.83 11.91
CA ALA A 3 -21.70 5.66 12.73
C ALA A 3 -21.48 4.34 11.96
N ILE A 4 -20.98 3.30 12.64
CA ILE A 4 -20.87 1.94 12.07
C ILE A 4 -22.27 1.34 12.06
N PRO A 5 -22.78 0.80 10.93
CA PRO A 5 -24.08 0.14 10.88
C PRO A 5 -24.17 -1.04 11.88
N ASP A 6 -25.32 -1.23 12.53
CA ASP A 6 -25.49 -2.22 13.61
C ASP A 6 -25.10 -3.64 13.20
N ARG A 7 -25.46 -4.04 11.97
CA ARG A 7 -25.10 -5.36 11.41
C ARG A 7 -23.58 -5.55 11.33
N VAL A 8 -22.86 -4.52 10.90
CA VAL A 8 -21.39 -4.55 10.83
C VAL A 8 -20.78 -4.49 12.22
N LEU A 9 -21.30 -3.64 13.10
CA LEU A 9 -20.82 -3.54 14.47
C LEU A 9 -20.96 -4.88 15.21
N ALA A 10 -22.06 -5.60 15.01
CA ALA A 10 -22.25 -6.95 15.56
C ALA A 10 -21.17 -7.93 15.06
N CYS A 11 -20.86 -7.91 13.76
CA CYS A 11 -19.78 -8.70 13.17
C CYS A 11 -18.40 -8.32 13.77
N MET A 12 -18.10 -7.03 13.89
CA MET A 12 -16.84 -6.55 14.46
C MET A 12 -16.69 -6.96 15.93
N LEU A 13 -17.76 -6.83 16.74
CA LEU A 13 -17.76 -7.24 18.14
C LEU A 13 -17.55 -8.75 18.32
N ASP A 14 -18.14 -9.57 17.45
CA ASP A 14 -17.92 -11.02 17.46
C ASP A 14 -16.48 -11.37 17.06
N ALA A 15 -15.95 -10.72 16.01
CA ALA A 15 -14.57 -10.90 15.57
C ALA A 15 -13.57 -10.51 16.68
N GLU A 16 -13.80 -9.39 17.37
CA GLU A 16 -12.99 -8.96 18.53
C GLU A 16 -13.01 -10.00 19.66
N ARG A 17 -14.17 -10.57 19.98
CA ARG A 17 -14.27 -11.61 21.01
C ARG A 17 -13.48 -12.86 20.62
N GLU A 18 -13.55 -13.29 19.36
CA GLU A 18 -12.75 -14.41 18.87
C GLU A 18 -11.25 -14.12 18.89
N MET A 19 -10.85 -12.89 18.55
CA MET A 19 -9.46 -12.41 18.64
C MET A 19 -8.95 -12.41 20.09
N PHE A 20 -9.74 -11.93 21.05
CA PHE A 20 -9.36 -11.94 22.47
C PHE A 20 -9.18 -13.36 23.02
N LYS A 21 -10.00 -14.33 22.60
CA LYS A 21 -9.81 -15.75 22.97
C LYS A 21 -8.47 -16.31 22.50
N LEU A 22 -7.91 -15.74 21.44
CA LEU A 22 -6.62 -16.12 20.86
C LEU A 22 -5.46 -15.24 21.34
N GLY A 23 -5.69 -14.32 22.28
CA GLY A 23 -4.67 -13.46 22.84
C GLY A 23 -4.35 -12.21 22.03
N ILE A 24 -5.10 -11.93 20.95
CA ILE A 24 -4.87 -10.76 20.09
C ILE A 24 -5.44 -9.51 20.77
N PRO A 25 -4.63 -8.50 21.13
CA PRO A 25 -5.05 -7.40 21.97
C PRO A 25 -5.69 -6.26 21.17
N VAL A 26 -6.86 -6.50 20.55
CA VAL A 26 -7.57 -5.45 19.79
C VAL A 26 -7.83 -4.22 20.67
N LYS A 27 -7.51 -3.03 20.15
CA LYS A 27 -7.65 -1.77 20.89
C LYS A 27 -8.67 -0.83 20.27
N THR A 28 -8.64 -0.65 18.95
CA THR A 28 -9.49 0.31 18.25
C THR A 28 -10.17 -0.33 17.05
N ARG A 29 -11.37 0.18 16.75
CA ARG A 29 -12.09 -0.07 15.51
C ARG A 29 -12.79 1.21 15.08
N HIS A 30 -12.87 1.47 13.78
CA HIS A 30 -13.64 2.59 13.23
C HIS A 30 -14.00 2.38 11.76
N ASN A 31 -14.91 3.22 11.27
CA ASN A 31 -15.11 3.39 9.83
C ASN A 31 -13.87 4.02 9.20
N GLU A 32 -13.59 3.64 7.96
CA GLU A 32 -12.63 4.30 7.11
C GLU A 32 -13.31 5.28 6.13
N VAL A 33 -12.52 5.87 5.24
CA VAL A 33 -12.97 6.91 4.30
C VAL A 33 -13.96 6.36 3.25
N ALA A 34 -13.74 5.16 2.71
CA ALA A 34 -14.64 4.59 1.71
C ALA A 34 -15.88 3.92 2.36
N PRO A 35 -17.03 3.86 1.66
CA PRO A 35 -18.19 3.09 2.11
C PRO A 35 -17.84 1.62 2.35
N SER A 36 -18.40 1.04 3.41
CA SER A 36 -18.15 -0.35 3.82
C SER A 36 -16.67 -0.69 4.04
N GLN A 37 -15.82 0.32 4.30
CA GLN A 37 -14.42 0.17 4.69
C GLN A 37 -14.28 0.39 6.20
N TYR A 38 -13.53 -0.48 6.85
CA TYR A 38 -13.35 -0.47 8.31
C TYR A 38 -11.90 -0.77 8.67
N GLU A 39 -11.47 -0.23 9.81
CA GLU A 39 -10.16 -0.51 10.40
C GLU A 39 -10.32 -1.19 11.75
N ILE A 40 -9.39 -2.10 12.06
CA ILE A 40 -9.18 -2.67 13.39
C ILE A 40 -7.67 -2.63 13.69
N ALA A 41 -7.31 -2.13 14.87
CA ALA A 41 -5.91 -2.05 15.28
C ALA A 41 -5.71 -2.66 16.68
N PRO A 42 -4.83 -3.68 16.81
CA PRO A 42 -4.39 -4.18 18.10
C PRO A 42 -3.33 -3.26 18.74
N VAL A 43 -3.11 -3.45 20.03
CA VAL A 43 -1.92 -2.92 20.71
C VAL A 43 -0.68 -3.52 20.05
N TYR A 44 0.41 -2.74 19.97
CA TYR A 44 1.67 -3.24 19.43
C TYR A 44 2.22 -4.39 20.30
N GLU A 45 2.95 -5.29 19.65
CA GLU A 45 3.55 -6.47 20.29
C GLU A 45 4.97 -6.68 19.76
N ASN A 46 5.68 -7.67 20.31
CA ASN A 46 6.93 -8.12 19.70
C ASN A 46 6.68 -8.50 18.23
N ALA A 47 7.56 -8.06 17.32
CA ALA A 47 7.36 -8.17 15.87
C ALA A 47 6.97 -9.59 15.40
N ASN A 48 7.54 -10.63 15.99
CA ASN A 48 7.19 -12.01 15.64
C ASN A 48 5.75 -12.36 16.04
N VAL A 49 5.38 -12.07 17.29
CA VAL A 49 4.02 -12.31 17.81
C VAL A 49 3.00 -11.48 17.04
N ALA A 50 3.31 -10.20 16.77
CA ALA A 50 2.45 -9.32 15.99
C ALA A 50 2.21 -9.86 14.57
N ALA A 51 3.22 -10.44 13.92
CA ALA A 51 3.07 -11.04 12.60
C ALA A 51 2.13 -12.26 12.62
N ASP A 52 2.25 -13.13 13.62
CA ASP A 52 1.37 -14.30 13.78
C ASP A 52 -0.07 -13.88 14.12
N HIS A 53 -0.24 -12.97 15.08
CA HIS A 53 -1.53 -12.39 15.44
C HIS A 53 -2.19 -11.68 14.26
N GLN A 54 -1.41 -11.03 13.40
CA GLN A 54 -1.92 -10.37 12.20
C GLN A 54 -2.48 -11.39 11.19
N GLN A 55 -1.81 -12.53 10.98
CA GLN A 55 -2.33 -13.60 10.12
C GLN A 55 -3.63 -14.19 10.66
N LEU A 56 -3.66 -14.47 11.96
CA LEU A 56 -4.88 -14.95 12.63
C LEU A 56 -6.02 -13.94 12.54
N THR A 57 -5.73 -12.65 12.69
CA THR A 57 -6.70 -11.56 12.53
C THR A 57 -7.39 -11.64 11.15
N MET A 58 -6.63 -11.76 10.06
CA MET A 58 -7.20 -11.87 8.70
C MET A 58 -8.11 -13.09 8.56
N LEU A 59 -7.71 -14.24 9.12
CA LEU A 59 -8.51 -15.47 9.11
C LEU A 59 -9.82 -15.30 9.90
N ILE A 60 -9.74 -14.73 11.09
CA ILE A 60 -10.90 -14.51 11.97
C ILE A 60 -11.89 -13.55 11.31
N LEU A 61 -11.42 -12.44 10.74
CA LEU A 61 -12.28 -11.47 10.06
C LEU A 61 -13.10 -12.12 8.94
N LYS A 62 -12.45 -12.92 8.07
CA LYS A 62 -13.14 -13.67 7.01
C LYS A 62 -14.16 -14.67 7.57
N LYS A 63 -13.74 -15.47 8.56
CA LYS A 63 -14.59 -16.51 9.14
C LYS A 63 -15.81 -15.93 9.87
N VAL A 64 -15.63 -14.84 10.61
CA VAL A 64 -16.72 -14.19 11.33
C VAL A 64 -17.64 -13.46 10.36
N ALA A 65 -17.12 -12.75 9.35
CA ALA A 65 -17.96 -12.10 8.35
C ALA A 65 -18.99 -13.07 7.74
N GLN A 66 -18.55 -14.28 7.35
CA GLN A 66 -19.43 -15.31 6.80
C GLN A 66 -20.56 -15.72 7.74
N LYS A 67 -20.30 -15.80 9.07
CA LYS A 67 -21.34 -16.09 10.08
C LYS A 67 -22.43 -15.02 10.15
N HIS A 68 -22.10 -13.78 9.79
CA HIS A 68 -23.01 -12.63 9.77
C HIS A 68 -23.60 -12.37 8.37
N GLY A 69 -23.41 -13.31 7.43
CA GLY A 69 -23.86 -13.19 6.03
C GLY A 69 -23.15 -12.07 5.27
N LEU A 70 -21.91 -11.76 5.65
CA LEU A 70 -21.04 -10.76 5.03
C LEU A 70 -19.82 -11.45 4.41
N GLU A 71 -19.16 -10.78 3.48
CA GLU A 71 -17.86 -11.22 2.95
C GLU A 71 -16.79 -10.17 3.29
N CYS A 72 -15.65 -10.61 3.82
CA CYS A 72 -14.56 -9.72 4.19
C CYS A 72 -13.55 -9.59 3.06
N LEU A 73 -13.61 -8.46 2.34
CA LEU A 73 -12.70 -8.16 1.25
C LEU A 73 -11.38 -7.59 1.78
N LEU A 74 -10.30 -8.37 1.67
CA LEU A 74 -8.94 -7.93 2.05
C LEU A 74 -8.12 -7.43 0.85
N HIS A 75 -8.67 -7.43 -0.36
CA HIS A 75 -7.99 -6.90 -1.55
C HIS A 75 -7.65 -5.41 -1.35
N GLU A 76 -6.51 -4.97 -1.86
CA GLU A 76 -5.98 -3.61 -1.67
C GLU A 76 -6.83 -2.54 -2.38
N LYS A 77 -7.56 -2.95 -3.42
CA LYS A 77 -8.45 -2.07 -4.19
C LYS A 77 -9.70 -2.85 -4.63
N PRO A 78 -10.65 -3.13 -3.73
CA PRO A 78 -11.80 -3.97 -4.07
C PRO A 78 -12.75 -3.27 -5.06
N PHE A 79 -12.86 -1.93 -4.96
CA PHE A 79 -13.68 -1.10 -5.85
C PHE A 79 -12.82 -0.01 -6.48
N ALA A 80 -13.00 0.25 -7.77
CA ALA A 80 -12.31 1.34 -8.46
C ALA A 80 -12.91 2.70 -8.06
N GLY A 81 -12.11 3.77 -8.16
CA GLY A 81 -12.60 5.14 -7.90
C GLY A 81 -12.79 5.54 -6.43
N VAL A 82 -12.70 4.60 -5.48
CA VAL A 82 -12.77 4.85 -4.03
C VAL A 82 -11.46 4.50 -3.31
N ASN A 83 -11.29 4.86 -2.04
CA ASN A 83 -10.06 4.56 -1.28
C ASN A 83 -9.73 3.06 -1.29
N GLY A 84 -8.43 2.76 -1.32
CA GLY A 84 -7.94 1.38 -1.20
C GLY A 84 -7.72 0.98 0.25
N SER A 85 -7.50 -0.31 0.49
CA SER A 85 -7.23 -0.89 1.81
C SER A 85 -5.73 -1.12 1.99
N GLY A 86 -5.15 -0.57 3.05
CA GLY A 86 -3.75 -0.75 3.42
C GLY A 86 -3.60 -1.56 4.70
N LYS A 87 -2.35 -1.89 5.04
CA LYS A 87 -2.00 -2.44 6.36
C LYS A 87 -0.81 -1.70 6.92
N HIS A 88 -1.02 -0.67 7.72
CA HIS A 88 0.09 0.13 8.22
C HIS A 88 0.91 -0.66 9.24
N CYS A 89 2.22 -0.78 8.99
CA CYS A 89 3.15 -1.38 9.93
C CYS A 89 3.77 -0.29 10.80
N ASN A 90 3.21 -0.09 11.98
CA ASN A 90 3.80 0.75 13.02
C ASN A 90 5.00 0.02 13.64
N TRP A 91 6.21 0.49 13.34
CA TRP A 91 7.48 -0.12 13.70
C TRP A 91 8.26 0.76 14.69
N SER A 92 8.68 0.16 15.79
CA SER A 92 9.53 0.79 16.81
C SER A 92 10.62 -0.17 17.27
N LEU A 93 11.72 0.38 17.80
CA LEU A 93 12.83 -0.41 18.32
C LEU A 93 13.04 -0.10 19.80
N GLY A 94 13.10 -1.13 20.62
CA GLY A 94 13.27 -0.97 22.06
C GLY A 94 13.36 -2.30 22.79
N ASN A 95 13.58 -2.24 24.10
CA ASN A 95 13.56 -3.39 24.98
C ASN A 95 13.14 -2.99 26.40
N ALA A 96 12.96 -3.97 27.28
CA ALA A 96 12.51 -3.73 28.66
C ALA A 96 13.48 -2.87 29.50
N THR A 97 14.76 -2.80 29.13
CA THR A 97 15.79 -2.05 29.88
C THR A 97 16.02 -0.63 29.38
N GLN A 98 16.02 -0.43 28.06
CA GLN A 98 16.29 0.86 27.42
C GLN A 98 15.02 1.61 27.04
N GLY A 99 13.86 0.96 27.13
CA GLY A 99 12.60 1.52 26.63
C GLY A 99 12.62 1.64 25.10
N ASN A 100 11.91 2.64 24.59
CA ASN A 100 11.80 2.91 23.16
C ASN A 100 12.93 3.84 22.70
N LEU A 101 13.77 3.36 21.79
CA LEU A 101 14.94 4.07 21.27
C LEU A 101 14.57 5.12 20.20
N LEU A 102 13.31 5.14 19.77
CA LEU A 102 12.76 6.14 18.86
C LEU A 102 11.89 7.18 19.59
N GLU A 103 11.95 7.23 20.91
CA GLU A 103 11.29 8.26 21.70
C GLU A 103 12.15 9.54 21.74
N PRO A 104 11.70 10.67 21.16
CA PRO A 104 12.52 11.87 21.04
C PRO A 104 12.65 12.61 22.38
N GLY A 105 11.67 12.46 23.29
CA GLY A 105 11.62 13.19 24.55
C GLY A 105 11.23 14.67 24.37
N LYS A 106 11.41 15.47 25.43
CA LYS A 106 11.03 16.91 25.43
C LYS A 106 12.01 17.80 24.67
N THR A 107 13.27 17.41 24.61
CA THR A 107 14.36 18.14 23.93
C THR A 107 15.04 17.22 22.91
N PRO A 108 14.42 16.97 21.73
CA PRO A 108 14.92 16.00 20.75
C PRO A 108 16.34 16.30 20.26
N HIS A 109 16.73 17.59 20.22
CA HIS A 109 18.05 18.04 19.81
C HIS A 109 19.17 17.70 20.82
N GLU A 110 18.83 17.47 22.08
CA GLU A 110 19.78 17.05 23.14
C GLU A 110 19.85 15.54 23.29
N ASN A 111 18.85 14.81 22.79
CA ASN A 111 18.74 13.36 22.92
C ASN A 111 19.62 12.63 21.89
N MET A 112 20.91 12.54 22.18
CA MET A 112 21.90 11.89 21.30
C MET A 112 21.53 10.45 20.94
N GLN A 113 20.98 9.68 21.88
CA GLN A 113 20.57 8.30 21.62
C GLN A 113 19.51 8.28 20.51
N PHE A 114 18.40 9.00 20.72
CA PHE A 114 17.34 9.12 19.72
C PHE A 114 17.87 9.57 18.35
N LEU A 115 18.74 10.59 18.31
CA LEU A 115 19.28 11.12 17.06
C LEU A 115 20.08 10.08 16.29
N VAL A 116 20.91 9.27 16.96
CA VAL A 116 21.66 8.18 16.32
C VAL A 116 20.72 7.11 15.76
N PHE A 117 19.71 6.68 16.54
CA PHE A 117 18.74 5.69 16.06
C PHE A 117 17.89 6.22 14.90
N CYS A 118 17.46 7.48 14.96
CA CYS A 118 16.73 8.11 13.87
C CYS A 118 17.59 8.30 12.60
N ALA A 119 18.87 8.68 12.75
CA ALA A 119 19.82 8.74 11.64
C ALA A 119 20.07 7.37 11.01
N ALA A 120 20.18 6.31 11.82
CA ALA A 120 20.28 4.94 11.34
C ALA A 120 19.05 4.53 10.50
N VAL A 121 17.84 4.94 10.90
CA VAL A 121 16.62 4.76 10.09
C VAL A 121 16.72 5.51 8.76
N ILE A 122 17.14 6.79 8.76
CA ILE A 122 17.31 7.59 7.55
C ILE A 122 18.25 6.90 6.56
N ARG A 123 19.41 6.47 7.05
CA ARG A 123 20.38 5.70 6.26
C ARG A 123 19.79 4.40 5.73
N ALA A 124 19.09 3.64 6.57
CA ALA A 124 18.55 2.33 6.21
C ALA A 124 17.52 2.44 5.08
N VAL A 125 16.58 3.37 5.22
CA VAL A 125 15.52 3.59 4.23
C VAL A 125 16.08 4.17 2.94
N HIS A 126 17.03 5.11 2.99
CA HIS A 126 17.65 5.65 1.78
C HIS A 126 18.41 4.56 1.00
N LYS A 127 19.27 3.81 1.69
CA LYS A 127 20.14 2.81 1.06
C LYS A 127 19.36 1.63 0.47
N HIS A 128 18.24 1.25 1.09
CA HIS A 128 17.44 0.07 0.71
C HIS A 128 16.01 0.43 0.28
N ALA A 129 15.82 1.63 -0.28
CA ALA A 129 14.51 2.09 -0.77
C ALA A 129 13.89 1.14 -1.81
N THR A 130 14.69 0.58 -2.72
CA THR A 130 14.24 -0.40 -3.71
C THR A 130 13.75 -1.69 -3.07
N LEU A 131 14.49 -2.22 -2.08
CA LEU A 131 14.08 -3.40 -1.32
C LEU A 131 12.75 -3.16 -0.59
N LEU A 132 12.59 -2.01 0.07
CA LEU A 132 11.33 -1.66 0.75
C LEU A 132 10.14 -1.59 -0.22
N ARG A 133 10.35 -1.08 -1.44
CA ARG A 133 9.32 -1.11 -2.48
C ARG A 133 9.05 -2.53 -3.00
N ALA A 134 10.07 -3.37 -3.10
CA ALA A 134 9.96 -4.75 -3.60
C ALA A 134 9.21 -5.66 -2.63
N VAL A 135 9.43 -5.53 -1.31
CA VAL A 135 8.76 -6.39 -0.32
C VAL A 135 7.27 -6.10 -0.12
N VAL A 136 6.74 -5.05 -0.74
CA VAL A 136 5.30 -4.75 -0.79
C VAL A 136 4.71 -4.92 -2.20
N ALA A 137 5.47 -5.51 -3.12
CA ALA A 137 5.09 -5.64 -4.52
C ALA A 137 4.26 -6.91 -4.77
N HIS A 138 3.04 -6.73 -5.24
CA HIS A 138 2.17 -7.78 -5.77
C HIS A 138 1.02 -7.15 -6.57
N ALA A 139 0.31 -7.97 -7.36
CA ALA A 139 -0.71 -7.51 -8.31
C ALA A 139 -1.78 -6.59 -7.69
N GLY A 140 -2.36 -6.99 -6.55
CA GLY A 140 -3.37 -6.17 -5.86
C GLY A 140 -2.87 -4.79 -5.42
N ASN A 141 -1.65 -4.70 -4.87
CA ASN A 141 -1.11 -3.42 -4.39
C ASN A 141 -0.74 -2.45 -5.53
N ASP A 142 -0.50 -2.94 -6.74
CA ASP A 142 -0.31 -2.08 -7.93
C ASP A 142 -1.58 -1.28 -8.28
N HIS A 143 -2.77 -1.72 -7.84
CA HIS A 143 -4.01 -0.95 -7.98
C HIS A 143 -4.21 0.11 -6.87
N ARG A 144 -3.39 0.07 -5.81
CA ARG A 144 -3.54 0.92 -4.63
C ARG A 144 -2.50 2.04 -4.56
N LEU A 145 -1.22 1.74 -4.72
CA LEU A 145 -0.14 2.70 -4.45
C LEU A 145 -0.21 3.93 -5.36
N GLY A 146 0.02 5.12 -4.78
CA GLY A 146 0.07 6.40 -5.50
C GLY A 146 -1.28 7.08 -5.75
N ALA A 147 -2.35 6.64 -5.08
CA ALA A 147 -3.67 7.25 -5.20
C ALA A 147 -4.47 7.16 -3.88
N ASN A 148 -5.45 8.06 -3.69
CA ASN A 148 -6.46 8.02 -2.61
C ASN A 148 -5.91 7.62 -1.22
N GLU A 149 -4.99 8.41 -0.67
CA GLU A 149 -4.33 8.20 0.65
C GLU A 149 -3.32 7.04 0.73
N ALA A 150 -3.14 6.24 -0.32
CA ALA A 150 -2.04 5.27 -0.38
C ALA A 150 -0.74 5.95 -0.86
N PRO A 151 0.42 5.68 -0.24
CA PRO A 151 1.67 6.35 -0.60
C PRO A 151 2.11 6.02 -2.04
N PRO A 152 2.86 6.90 -2.72
CA PRO A 152 3.45 6.60 -4.02
C PRO A 152 4.53 5.53 -3.89
N ALA A 153 4.96 4.98 -5.04
CA ALA A 153 6.05 3.99 -5.09
C ALA A 153 7.44 4.53 -4.74
N ILE A 154 7.58 5.86 -4.60
CA ILE A 154 8.81 6.53 -4.21
C ILE A 154 8.95 6.41 -2.70
N ILE A 155 9.89 5.61 -2.21
CA ILE A 155 10.15 5.47 -0.78
C ILE A 155 10.84 6.74 -0.25
N SER A 156 10.17 7.45 0.65
CA SER A 156 10.65 8.65 1.33
C SER A 156 10.28 8.63 2.81
N ILE A 157 11.04 9.38 3.62
CA ILE A 157 10.79 9.54 5.05
C ILE A 157 10.12 10.86 5.34
N PHE A 158 9.02 10.82 6.08
CA PHE A 158 8.44 11.98 6.72
C PHE A 158 8.89 12.06 8.18
N LEU A 159 9.51 13.18 8.59
CA LEU A 159 9.96 13.42 9.96
C LEU A 159 9.11 14.45 10.71
N GLY A 160 8.37 15.28 9.98
CA GLY A 160 7.69 16.45 10.52
C GLY A 160 8.64 17.63 10.76
N ASP A 161 8.06 18.80 10.95
CA ASP A 161 8.81 20.07 10.97
C ASP A 161 9.84 20.16 12.10
N GLN A 162 9.54 19.60 13.26
CA GLN A 162 10.42 19.66 14.43
C GLN A 162 11.70 18.87 14.18
N LEU A 163 11.60 17.61 13.78
CA LEU A 163 12.76 16.76 13.58
C LEU A 163 13.52 17.10 12.30
N ALA A 164 12.81 17.49 11.25
CA ALA A 164 13.45 17.95 10.03
C ALA A 164 14.33 19.18 10.27
N ASP A 165 13.86 20.13 11.10
CA ASP A 165 14.65 21.29 11.50
C ASP A 165 15.92 20.89 12.28
N VAL A 166 15.81 19.93 13.20
CA VAL A 166 16.97 19.39 13.95
C VAL A 166 18.01 18.79 13.01
N PHE A 167 17.59 17.95 12.05
CA PHE A 167 18.52 17.34 11.09
C PHE A 167 19.08 18.35 10.08
N GLU A 168 18.33 19.39 9.70
CA GLU A 168 18.84 20.50 8.89
C GLU A 168 19.89 21.35 9.64
N GLN A 169 19.72 21.56 10.95
CA GLN A 169 20.75 22.19 11.78
C GLN A 169 22.02 21.34 11.78
N ILE A 170 21.90 20.03 12.05
CA ILE A 170 23.03 19.08 12.03
C ILE A 170 23.75 19.12 10.67
N LYS A 171 23.00 19.14 9.57
CA LYS A 171 23.57 19.25 8.22
C LYS A 171 24.43 20.50 8.05
N LYS A 172 23.96 21.66 8.53
CA LYS A 172 24.64 22.94 8.36
C LYS A 172 25.84 23.12 9.29
N SER A 173 25.68 22.85 10.58
CA SER A 173 26.66 23.19 11.62
C SER A 173 27.29 21.98 12.31
N GLY A 174 26.87 20.75 12.00
CA GLY A 174 27.34 19.53 12.67
C GLY A 174 26.70 19.29 14.05
N SER A 175 25.84 20.19 14.52
CA SER A 175 25.12 20.07 15.80
C SER A 175 23.75 20.74 15.73
N ALA A 176 22.81 20.33 16.57
CA ALA A 176 21.53 21.01 16.74
C ALA A 176 21.51 21.74 18.09
N ALA A 177 21.07 22.99 18.09
CA ALA A 177 21.01 23.82 19.29
C ALA A 177 19.57 24.05 19.77
N THR A 178 18.58 23.87 18.89
CA THR A 178 17.17 24.09 19.21
C THR A 178 16.29 23.08 18.48
N SER A 179 15.02 22.97 18.90
CA SER A 179 13.98 22.26 18.16
C SER A 179 12.69 23.05 18.20
N LYS A 180 11.95 23.09 17.08
CA LYS A 180 10.61 23.72 17.04
C LYS A 180 9.68 23.10 18.09
N GLN A 181 8.82 23.88 18.71
CA GLN A 181 7.88 23.38 19.72
C GLN A 181 6.51 23.06 19.09
N ALA A 182 5.81 22.08 19.66
CA ALA A 182 4.43 21.76 19.32
C ALA A 182 3.54 23.01 19.50
N GLY A 183 2.80 23.37 18.46
CA GLY A 183 1.91 24.53 18.50
C GLY A 183 0.65 24.25 19.34
N VAL A 184 -0.10 25.31 19.61
CA VAL A 184 -1.45 25.21 20.21
C VAL A 184 -2.47 25.51 19.12
N MET A 185 -3.48 24.65 18.95
CA MET A 185 -4.57 24.92 18.02
C MET A 185 -5.69 25.66 18.74
N THR A 186 -5.84 26.96 18.45
CA THR A 186 -6.99 27.74 18.89
C THR A 186 -8.13 27.53 17.90
N VAL A 187 -9.03 26.60 18.19
CA VAL A 187 -10.29 26.49 17.47
C VAL A 187 -11.11 27.72 17.88
N GLY A 188 -11.53 28.55 16.92
CA GLY A 188 -12.06 29.92 17.11
C GLY A 188 -13.34 30.11 17.95
N VAL A 189 -13.39 29.49 19.12
CA VAL A 189 -14.39 29.66 20.18
C VAL A 189 -13.62 29.66 21.50
N ASP A 190 -13.66 30.78 22.24
CA ASP A 190 -12.86 31.02 23.46
C ASP A 190 -13.15 30.04 24.63
N THR A 191 -14.10 29.12 24.46
CA THR A 191 -14.55 28.18 25.49
C THR A 191 -13.90 26.79 25.38
N LEU A 192 -13.22 26.47 24.28
CA LEU A 192 -12.51 25.20 24.15
C LEU A 192 -11.10 25.31 24.75
N PRO A 193 -10.70 24.40 25.65
CA PRO A 193 -9.34 24.38 26.15
C PRO A 193 -8.37 24.19 24.96
N PRO A 194 -7.22 24.90 24.97
CA PRO A 194 -6.24 24.81 23.91
C PRO A 194 -5.86 23.34 23.65
N LEU A 195 -6.19 22.85 22.46
CA LEU A 195 -5.86 21.47 22.08
C LEU A 195 -4.38 21.44 21.67
N PRO A 196 -3.57 20.54 22.26
CA PRO A 196 -2.19 20.38 21.84
C PRO A 196 -2.16 19.94 20.37
N LYS A 197 -1.54 20.74 19.50
CA LYS A 197 -1.27 20.34 18.12
C LYS A 197 0.01 19.52 18.15
N ASP A 198 -0.08 18.23 17.81
CA ASP A 198 1.12 17.41 17.64
C ASP A 198 2.04 18.07 16.62
N ALA A 199 3.34 18.22 16.97
CA ALA A 199 4.35 18.77 16.07
C ALA A 199 4.65 17.82 14.89
N GLY A 200 4.30 16.54 15.04
CA GLY A 200 4.25 15.56 13.95
C GLY A 200 3.04 15.84 13.07
N ASP A 201 3.20 16.72 12.08
CA ASP A 201 2.21 16.87 11.01
C ASP A 201 1.94 15.49 10.38
N ARG A 202 0.66 15.07 10.28
CA ARG A 202 0.32 13.73 9.79
C ARG A 202 0.16 13.77 8.29
N ASN A 203 1.25 13.98 7.58
CA ASN A 203 1.25 13.83 6.14
C ASN A 203 1.00 12.35 5.80
N ARG A 204 -0.21 12.04 5.33
CA ARG A 204 -0.69 10.68 5.01
C ARG A 204 -0.07 10.09 3.75
N THR A 205 0.54 10.91 2.90
CA THR A 205 1.04 10.49 1.59
C THR A 205 2.45 9.89 1.65
N SER A 206 3.15 10.01 2.78
CA SER A 206 4.49 9.46 2.93
C SER A 206 4.47 7.93 3.15
N PRO A 207 5.33 7.18 2.45
CA PRO A 207 5.47 5.74 2.66
C PRO A 207 5.99 5.36 4.05
N PHE A 208 6.90 6.15 4.63
CA PHE A 208 7.54 5.85 5.91
C PHE A 208 7.55 7.10 6.81
N ALA A 209 6.60 7.19 7.73
CA ALA A 209 6.37 8.42 8.49
C ALA A 209 6.69 8.27 9.97
N PHE A 210 7.45 9.19 10.53
CA PHE A 210 7.63 9.30 11.97
C PHE A 210 6.33 9.81 12.62
N THR A 211 5.80 9.07 13.58
CA THR A 211 4.51 9.36 14.23
C THR A 211 4.67 9.51 15.75
N GLY A 212 5.67 10.30 16.15
CA GLY A 212 5.92 10.71 17.53
C GLY A 212 6.97 9.89 18.24
N ASN A 213 6.89 8.56 18.17
CA ASN A 213 7.86 7.67 18.82
C ASN A 213 8.09 6.33 18.07
N LYS A 214 7.70 6.28 16.80
CA LYS A 214 7.75 5.10 15.94
C LYS A 214 7.68 5.56 14.49
N PHE A 215 8.04 4.69 13.57
CA PHE A 215 7.79 4.90 12.15
C PHE A 215 6.62 4.06 11.67
N GLU A 216 5.81 4.61 10.78
CA GLU A 216 4.68 3.93 10.17
C GLU A 216 4.99 3.63 8.70
N PHE A 217 5.12 2.35 8.36
CA PHE A 217 5.28 1.90 6.97
C PHE A 217 3.92 1.64 6.33
N ARG A 218 3.50 2.54 5.43
CA ARG A 218 2.14 2.58 4.85
C ARG A 218 2.00 1.84 3.52
N ALA A 219 3.12 1.41 2.93
CA ALA A 219 3.12 0.81 1.60
C ALA A 219 2.67 -0.67 1.59
N VAL A 220 2.55 -1.31 2.75
CA VAL A 220 2.13 -2.72 2.87
C VAL A 220 0.66 -2.90 2.48
N GLY A 221 0.37 -3.94 1.69
CA GLY A 221 -0.98 -4.27 1.22
C GLY A 221 -1.88 -4.89 2.31
N SER A 222 -3.19 -4.67 2.22
CA SER A 222 -4.18 -5.21 3.15
C SER A 222 -4.30 -6.73 3.15
N SER A 223 -3.99 -7.41 2.04
CA SER A 223 -3.98 -8.87 1.94
C SER A 223 -2.62 -9.48 2.30
N GLN A 224 -1.56 -8.68 2.28
CA GLN A 224 -0.19 -9.15 2.40
C GLN A 224 0.18 -9.60 3.82
N SER A 225 1.06 -10.59 3.95
CA SER A 225 1.73 -10.86 5.23
C SER A 225 2.69 -9.74 5.61
N MET A 226 2.67 -9.33 6.88
CA MET A 226 3.64 -8.36 7.41
C MET A 226 5.05 -8.94 7.59
N ALA A 227 5.22 -10.27 7.53
CA ALA A 227 6.51 -10.92 7.77
C ALA A 227 7.60 -10.47 6.78
N GLY A 228 7.29 -10.38 5.48
CA GLY A 228 8.24 -9.92 4.46
C GLY A 228 8.73 -8.49 4.71
N PRO A 229 7.82 -7.50 4.84
CA PRO A 229 8.15 -6.15 5.25
C PRO A 229 8.97 -6.07 6.55
N LEU A 230 8.62 -6.86 7.58
CA LEU A 230 9.35 -6.86 8.85
C LEU A 230 10.76 -7.44 8.73
N VAL A 231 10.95 -8.52 7.96
CA VAL A 231 12.27 -9.07 7.67
C VAL A 231 13.16 -8.02 7.00
N ALA A 232 12.64 -7.32 5.98
CA ALA A 232 13.38 -6.24 5.33
C ALA A 232 13.70 -5.10 6.31
N LEU A 233 12.70 -4.53 6.97
CA LEU A 233 12.86 -3.39 7.90
C LEU A 233 13.88 -3.70 9.00
N ASN A 234 13.78 -4.87 9.63
CA ASN A 234 14.70 -5.25 10.70
C ASN A 234 16.12 -5.48 10.18
N THR A 235 16.29 -6.06 8.99
CA THR A 235 17.62 -6.32 8.42
C THR A 235 18.31 -5.05 7.95
N ILE A 236 17.60 -4.14 7.28
CA ILE A 236 18.16 -2.84 6.86
C ILE A 236 18.54 -2.00 8.08
N MET A 237 17.75 -2.09 9.16
CA MET A 237 18.06 -1.40 10.41
C MET A 237 19.29 -2.00 11.09
N ALA A 238 19.40 -3.33 11.14
CA ALA A 238 20.61 -3.99 11.65
C ALA A 238 21.86 -3.54 10.88
N GLU A 239 21.79 -3.43 9.55
CA GLU A 239 22.90 -2.92 8.75
C GLU A 239 23.28 -1.48 9.07
N SER A 240 22.30 -0.60 9.22
CA SER A 240 22.57 0.79 9.59
C SER A 240 23.11 0.94 11.00
N LEU A 241 22.64 0.14 11.95
CA LEU A 241 23.14 0.18 13.33
C LEU A 241 24.57 -0.35 13.42
N ASP A 242 24.90 -1.43 12.70
CA ASP A 242 26.26 -1.95 12.61
C ASP A 242 27.22 -0.90 12.02
N TYR A 243 26.80 -0.20 10.97
CA TYR A 243 27.57 0.93 10.42
C TYR A 243 27.77 2.03 11.47
N CYS A 244 26.71 2.47 12.15
CA CYS A 244 26.80 3.52 13.16
C CYS A 244 27.72 3.11 14.31
N ALA A 245 27.59 1.89 14.83
CA ALA A 245 28.44 1.36 15.90
C ALA A 245 29.91 1.32 15.45
N THR A 246 30.18 0.77 14.27
CA THR A 246 31.54 0.68 13.70
C THR A 246 32.19 2.06 13.55
N GLU A 247 31.48 3.06 13.04
CA GLU A 247 32.02 4.42 12.90
C GLU A 247 32.28 5.10 14.25
N LEU A 248 31.39 4.90 15.23
CA LEU A 248 31.60 5.44 16.58
C LEU A 248 32.78 4.77 17.29
N GLU A 249 32.94 3.46 17.15
CA GLU A 249 34.04 2.69 17.76
C GLU A 249 35.40 3.12 17.20
N LYS A 250 35.50 3.42 15.90
CA LYS A 250 36.73 3.93 15.27
C LYS A 250 37.26 5.21 15.92
N VAL A 251 36.36 6.10 16.35
CA VAL A 251 36.73 7.43 16.85
C VAL A 251 36.78 7.46 18.38
N ALA A 252 35.78 6.90 19.04
CA ALA A 252 35.65 6.96 20.49
C ALA A 252 36.41 5.82 21.18
N CYS A 253 36.36 4.58 20.68
CA CYS A 253 37.03 3.39 21.26
C CYS A 253 36.97 3.32 22.81
N GLY A 254 35.82 3.64 23.42
CA GLY A 254 35.62 3.67 24.87
C GLY A 254 35.98 4.97 25.60
N ASP A 255 36.49 5.99 24.90
CA ASP A 255 36.76 7.32 25.43
C ASP A 255 35.48 8.20 25.44
N ALA A 256 34.92 8.36 26.64
CA ALA A 256 33.70 9.15 26.85
C ALA A 256 33.86 10.63 26.44
N ALA A 257 35.08 11.19 26.49
CA ALA A 257 35.31 12.58 26.12
C ALA A 257 35.21 12.80 24.59
N LYS A 258 35.53 11.77 23.79
CA LYS A 258 35.45 11.82 22.32
C LYS A 258 34.09 11.43 21.76
N PHE A 259 33.28 10.74 22.56
CA PHE A 259 32.01 10.17 22.11
C PHE A 259 31.04 11.22 21.54
N GLY A 260 30.85 12.35 22.20
CA GLY A 260 29.94 13.41 21.73
C GLY A 260 30.35 13.97 20.36
N GLY A 261 31.64 14.22 20.15
CA GLY A 261 32.17 14.69 18.87
C GLY A 261 32.06 13.64 17.76
N ALA A 262 32.28 12.37 18.09
CA ALA A 262 32.10 11.25 17.16
C ALA A 262 30.63 11.13 16.70
N VAL A 263 29.67 11.29 17.62
CA VAL A 263 28.24 11.28 17.29
C VAL A 263 27.88 12.43 16.36
N GLN A 264 28.34 13.66 16.64
CA GLN A 264 28.09 14.81 15.77
C GLN A 264 28.63 14.59 14.34
N ALA A 265 29.85 14.07 14.22
CA ALA A 265 30.45 13.75 12.93
C ALA A 265 29.66 12.66 12.18
N LEU A 266 29.25 11.60 12.87
CA LEU A 266 28.43 10.53 12.30
C LEU A 266 27.09 11.07 11.78
N LEU A 267 26.36 11.81 12.60
CA LEU A 267 25.04 12.35 12.24
C LEU A 267 25.15 13.26 11.01
N LYS A 268 26.17 14.13 10.97
CA LYS A 268 26.43 14.98 9.81
C LYS A 268 26.70 14.15 8.56
N SER A 269 27.59 13.17 8.63
CA SER A 269 27.91 12.28 7.51
C SER A 269 26.67 11.57 6.96
N ILE A 270 25.83 11.03 7.85
CA ILE A 270 24.61 10.34 7.45
C ILE A 270 23.63 11.28 6.76
N ILE A 271 23.45 12.50 7.27
CA ILE A 271 22.50 13.45 6.66
C ILE A 271 23.04 14.03 5.34
N ASP A 272 24.34 14.24 5.22
CA ASP A 272 24.96 14.70 3.98
C ASP A 272 24.78 13.64 2.86
N GLU A 273 24.94 12.35 3.17
CA GLU A 273 24.83 11.26 2.20
C GLU A 273 23.39 10.76 1.99
N HIS A 274 22.60 10.65 3.07
CA HIS A 274 21.29 9.99 3.05
C HIS A 274 20.10 10.92 3.31
N GLY A 275 20.32 12.19 3.62
CA GLY A 275 19.25 13.15 3.89
C GLY A 275 18.31 13.40 2.70
N GLY A 276 18.71 13.05 1.47
CA GLY A 276 17.88 13.20 0.27
C GLY A 276 16.53 12.44 0.32
N VAL A 277 16.45 11.37 1.12
CA VAL A 277 15.22 10.58 1.34
C VAL A 277 14.16 11.30 2.17
N ILE A 278 14.53 12.36 2.89
CA ILE A 278 13.61 13.09 3.77
C ILE A 278 12.74 14.01 2.92
N PHE A 279 11.43 13.85 3.03
CA PHE A 279 10.44 14.67 2.35
C PHE A 279 9.19 14.86 3.21
N ASN A 280 8.90 16.11 3.55
CA ASN A 280 7.75 16.47 4.39
C ASN A 280 6.58 17.07 3.60
N GLY A 281 6.67 17.16 2.26
CA GLY A 281 5.62 17.69 1.40
C GLY A 281 4.65 16.62 0.89
N ASP A 282 3.68 17.04 0.07
CA ASP A 282 2.71 16.12 -0.53
C ASP A 282 3.38 15.22 -1.59
N GLY A 283 3.34 13.91 -1.32
CA GLY A 283 3.95 12.87 -2.14
C GLY A 283 3.23 12.57 -3.44
N TYR A 284 2.02 13.09 -3.67
CA TYR A 284 1.27 12.89 -4.92
C TYR A 284 1.63 13.87 -6.03
N THR A 285 2.23 15.00 -5.64
CA THR A 285 2.55 16.10 -6.54
C THR A 285 3.49 15.68 -7.66
N GLU A 286 3.29 16.21 -8.86
CA GLU A 286 4.21 16.02 -9.99
C GLU A 286 5.58 16.65 -9.69
N GLU A 287 5.56 17.73 -8.89
CA GLU A 287 6.73 18.38 -8.33
C GLU A 287 7.57 17.38 -7.53
N TRP A 288 6.95 16.59 -6.65
CA TRP A 288 7.69 15.57 -5.90
C TRP A 288 8.25 14.48 -6.81
N GLN A 289 7.50 14.02 -7.82
CA GLN A 289 8.02 13.01 -8.77
C GLN A 289 9.26 13.53 -9.52
N THR A 290 9.25 14.80 -9.91
CA THR A 290 10.38 15.44 -10.60
C THR A 290 11.55 15.66 -9.65
N GLU A 291 11.28 16.12 -8.43
CA GLU A 291 12.28 16.38 -7.41
C GLU A 291 12.95 15.09 -6.93
N SER A 292 12.18 14.04 -6.64
CA SER A 292 12.69 12.75 -6.19
C SER A 292 13.64 12.14 -7.22
N ALA A 293 13.34 12.28 -8.51
CA ALA A 293 14.21 11.86 -9.60
C ALA A 293 15.53 12.64 -9.61
N LYS A 294 15.50 13.96 -9.41
CA LYS A 294 16.72 14.79 -9.27
C LYS A 294 17.56 14.39 -8.06
N ARG A 295 16.92 13.95 -6.98
CA ARG A 295 17.55 13.45 -5.76
C ARG A 295 18.06 12.00 -5.90
N GLY A 296 17.81 11.33 -7.02
CA GLY A 296 18.23 9.94 -7.26
C GLY A 296 17.37 8.88 -6.57
N LEU A 297 16.18 9.25 -6.06
CA LEU A 297 15.29 8.30 -5.39
C LEU A 297 14.61 7.40 -6.43
N PRO A 298 14.61 6.06 -6.22
CA PRO A 298 14.01 5.13 -7.16
C PRO A 298 12.48 5.24 -7.17
N ASN A 299 11.88 5.08 -8.35
CA ASN A 299 10.43 5.08 -8.54
C ASN A 299 9.99 3.84 -9.34
N ARG A 300 9.84 2.71 -8.65
CA ARG A 300 9.35 1.45 -9.25
C ARG A 300 7.83 1.41 -9.19
N LYS A 301 7.15 1.98 -10.18
CA LYS A 301 5.68 2.09 -10.16
C LYS A 301 5.00 0.72 -10.14
N GLN A 302 5.46 -0.21 -11.00
CA GLN A 302 4.85 -1.53 -11.14
C GLN A 302 5.60 -2.60 -10.36
N THR A 303 4.88 -3.64 -9.95
CA THR A 303 5.46 -4.81 -9.28
C THR A 303 6.60 -5.42 -10.11
N ILE A 304 6.41 -5.55 -11.42
CA ILE A 304 7.41 -6.15 -12.33
C ILE A 304 8.75 -5.40 -12.36
N ASP A 305 8.75 -4.10 -12.07
CA ASP A 305 9.95 -3.28 -12.05
C ASP A 305 10.67 -3.35 -10.70
N SER A 306 9.94 -3.70 -9.63
CA SER A 306 10.45 -3.74 -8.26
C SER A 306 10.96 -5.12 -7.83
N LEU A 307 10.34 -6.21 -8.30
CA LEU A 307 10.74 -7.57 -7.91
C LEU A 307 12.22 -7.92 -8.22
N PRO A 308 12.84 -7.43 -9.32
CA PRO A 308 14.27 -7.66 -9.56
C PRO A 308 15.18 -7.12 -8.45
N ASP A 309 14.75 -6.07 -7.74
CA ASP A 309 15.54 -5.42 -6.69
C ASP A 309 15.70 -6.34 -5.44
N LEU A 310 14.92 -7.43 -5.30
CA LEU A 310 15.11 -8.45 -4.24
C LEU A 310 16.46 -9.17 -4.33
N THR A 311 17.02 -9.22 -5.54
CA THR A 311 18.29 -9.89 -5.86
C THR A 311 19.38 -8.90 -6.25
N ASP A 312 19.21 -7.61 -5.92
CA ASP A 312 20.27 -6.63 -6.08
C ASP A 312 21.52 -7.10 -5.29
N PRO A 313 22.74 -6.99 -5.84
CA PRO A 313 23.97 -7.36 -5.13
C PRO A 313 24.10 -6.76 -3.72
N ALA A 314 23.65 -5.52 -3.50
CA ALA A 314 23.67 -4.88 -2.20
C ALA A 314 22.71 -5.55 -1.21
N VAL A 315 21.52 -5.96 -1.67
CA VAL A 315 20.52 -6.67 -0.87
C VAL A 315 21.02 -8.07 -0.52
N MET A 316 21.53 -8.82 -1.51
CA MET A 316 22.03 -10.18 -1.29
C MET A 316 23.21 -10.18 -0.31
N SER A 317 24.14 -9.23 -0.46
CA SER A 317 25.29 -9.08 0.44
C SER A 317 24.84 -8.77 1.87
N MET A 318 23.89 -7.85 2.04
CA MET A 318 23.34 -7.52 3.36
C MET A 318 22.66 -8.74 4.01
N MET A 319 21.76 -9.40 3.29
CA MET A 319 21.01 -10.55 3.81
C MET A 319 21.93 -11.72 4.18
N ASP A 320 22.98 -11.99 3.39
CA ASP A 320 23.96 -13.03 3.69
C ASP A 320 24.87 -12.64 4.87
N LYS A 321 25.30 -11.37 4.96
CA LYS A 321 26.11 -10.86 6.08
C LYS A 321 25.43 -11.11 7.41
N TYR A 322 24.13 -10.80 7.51
CA TYR A 322 23.33 -10.99 8.73
C TYR A 322 22.71 -12.38 8.86
N LYS A 323 22.99 -13.30 7.93
CA LYS A 323 22.48 -14.68 7.93
C LYS A 323 20.95 -14.75 8.03
N VAL A 324 20.27 -13.82 7.36
CA VAL A 324 18.80 -13.74 7.31
C VAL A 324 18.26 -14.55 6.13
N LEU A 325 18.80 -14.33 4.93
CA LEU A 325 18.48 -15.09 3.73
C LEU A 325 19.75 -15.26 2.89
N THR A 326 19.94 -16.45 2.34
CA THR A 326 20.99 -16.75 1.38
C THR A 326 20.64 -16.19 -0.01
N PRO A 327 21.64 -15.98 -0.90
CA PRO A 327 21.37 -15.57 -2.28
C PRO A 327 20.41 -16.52 -3.02
N ARG A 328 20.51 -17.83 -2.75
CA ARG A 328 19.61 -18.84 -3.32
C ARG A 328 18.16 -18.65 -2.86
N GLU A 329 17.94 -18.34 -1.59
CA GLU A 329 16.60 -18.10 -1.06
C GLU A 329 15.99 -16.80 -1.61
N LEU A 330 16.79 -15.75 -1.80
CA LEU A 330 16.35 -14.51 -2.44
C LEU A 330 15.95 -14.72 -3.90
N GLU A 331 16.75 -15.49 -4.66
CA GLU A 331 16.44 -15.85 -6.03
C GLU A 331 15.13 -16.65 -6.11
N SER A 332 14.97 -17.66 -5.25
CA SER A 332 13.74 -18.46 -5.18
C SER A 332 12.52 -17.60 -4.84
N ARG A 333 12.64 -16.65 -3.90
CA ARG A 333 11.55 -15.72 -3.57
C ARG A 333 11.19 -14.82 -4.76
N ARG A 334 12.18 -14.28 -5.45
CA ARG A 334 11.98 -13.46 -6.65
C ARG A 334 11.18 -14.24 -7.70
N GLU A 335 11.59 -15.46 -7.99
CA GLU A 335 10.91 -16.33 -8.95
C GLU A 335 9.47 -16.62 -8.55
N ILE A 336 9.24 -17.03 -7.29
CA ILE A 336 7.89 -17.31 -6.76
C ILE A 336 7.00 -16.08 -6.81
N TYR A 337 7.51 -14.88 -6.50
CA TYR A 337 6.70 -13.66 -6.52
C TYR A 337 6.31 -13.25 -7.95
N PHE A 338 7.19 -13.48 -8.94
CA PHE A 338 6.81 -13.33 -10.35
C PHE A 338 5.75 -14.35 -10.75
N GLU A 339 5.89 -15.62 -10.34
CA GLU A 339 4.88 -16.65 -10.60
C GLU A 339 3.53 -16.28 -9.98
N GLN A 340 3.49 -15.84 -8.72
CA GLN A 340 2.27 -15.40 -8.03
C GLN A 340 1.59 -14.23 -8.75
N TYR A 341 2.38 -13.26 -9.23
CA TYR A 341 1.87 -12.13 -10.00
C TYR A 341 1.20 -12.60 -11.31
N VAL A 342 1.86 -13.50 -12.04
CA VAL A 342 1.32 -14.08 -13.29
C VAL A 342 0.06 -14.87 -13.02
N LEU A 343 0.06 -15.74 -11.99
CA LEU A 343 -1.10 -16.54 -11.60
C LEU A 343 -2.30 -15.67 -11.24
N THR A 344 -2.09 -14.60 -10.48
CA THR A 344 -3.15 -13.67 -10.08
C THR A 344 -3.78 -13.01 -11.31
N LEU A 345 -2.96 -12.40 -12.17
CA LEU A 345 -3.46 -11.75 -13.38
C LEU A 345 -4.10 -12.72 -14.38
N ASN A 346 -3.63 -13.96 -14.44
CA ASN A 346 -4.25 -14.99 -15.27
C ASN A 346 -5.66 -15.36 -14.77
N VAL A 347 -5.87 -15.43 -13.46
CA VAL A 347 -7.20 -15.67 -12.87
C VAL A 347 -8.11 -14.47 -13.16
N GLU A 348 -7.64 -13.25 -12.93
CA GLU A 348 -8.39 -12.02 -13.22
C GLU A 348 -8.77 -11.91 -14.70
N ALA A 349 -7.85 -12.25 -15.62
CA ALA A 349 -8.11 -12.22 -17.06
C ALA A 349 -9.17 -13.24 -17.47
N LYS A 350 -9.10 -14.46 -16.95
CA LYS A 350 -10.09 -15.51 -17.21
C LYS A 350 -11.47 -15.12 -16.69
N LEU A 351 -11.54 -14.58 -15.47
CA LEU A 351 -12.80 -14.11 -14.88
C LEU A 351 -13.38 -12.93 -15.67
N THR A 352 -12.54 -11.96 -16.07
CA THR A 352 -12.96 -10.83 -16.90
C THR A 352 -13.55 -11.31 -18.23
N HIS A 353 -12.87 -12.23 -18.90
CA HIS A 353 -13.34 -12.85 -20.13
C HIS A 353 -14.66 -13.61 -19.92
N GLU A 354 -14.75 -14.44 -18.88
CA GLU A 354 -15.94 -15.24 -18.57
C GLU A 354 -17.15 -14.36 -18.25
N ILE A 355 -17.03 -13.38 -17.36
CA ILE A 355 -18.11 -12.46 -17.00
C ILE A 355 -18.56 -11.67 -18.22
N ALA A 356 -17.62 -11.10 -18.99
CA ALA A 356 -17.97 -10.32 -20.18
C ALA A 356 -18.73 -11.18 -21.23
N LYS A 357 -18.25 -12.39 -21.51
CA LYS A 357 -18.77 -13.28 -22.56
C LYS A 357 -20.09 -13.96 -22.18
N THR A 358 -20.23 -14.38 -20.92
CA THR A 358 -21.34 -15.24 -20.49
C THR A 358 -22.41 -14.51 -19.69
N THR A 359 -22.09 -13.34 -19.14
CA THR A 359 -23.00 -12.59 -18.26
C THR A 359 -23.41 -11.26 -18.89
N ILE A 360 -22.45 -10.38 -19.18
CA ILE A 360 -22.73 -9.01 -19.70
C ILE A 360 -23.19 -9.06 -21.15
N TYR A 361 -22.48 -9.78 -22.02
CA TYR A 361 -22.83 -9.85 -23.44
C TYR A 361 -24.26 -10.35 -23.68
N PRO A 362 -24.72 -11.47 -23.08
CA PRO A 362 -26.10 -11.93 -23.27
C PRO A 362 -27.15 -10.93 -22.75
N ALA A 363 -26.88 -10.22 -21.65
CA ALA A 363 -27.78 -9.18 -21.14
C ALA A 363 -27.96 -8.04 -22.15
N ALA A 364 -26.84 -7.53 -22.68
CA ALA A 364 -26.86 -6.47 -23.67
C ALA A 364 -27.59 -6.88 -24.97
N VAL A 365 -27.39 -8.11 -25.45
CA VAL A 365 -28.08 -8.64 -26.65
C VAL A 365 -29.58 -8.80 -26.43
N ARG A 366 -30.03 -9.25 -25.24
CA ARG A 366 -31.46 -9.33 -24.92
C ARG A 366 -32.11 -7.95 -24.97
N TYR A 367 -31.50 -6.96 -24.34
CA TYR A 367 -32.01 -5.60 -24.35
C TYR A 367 -31.96 -4.98 -25.77
N GLN A 368 -30.93 -5.27 -26.56
CA GLN A 368 -30.86 -4.90 -27.97
C GLN A 368 -32.04 -5.46 -28.78
N SER A 369 -32.40 -6.72 -28.55
CA SER A 369 -33.54 -7.36 -29.21
C SER A 369 -34.87 -6.69 -28.83
N GLU A 370 -35.03 -6.26 -27.58
CA GLU A 370 -36.21 -5.54 -27.11
C GLU A 370 -36.36 -4.18 -27.80
N LEU A 371 -35.28 -3.38 -27.84
CA LEU A 371 -35.24 -2.09 -28.53
C LEU A 371 -35.49 -2.23 -30.04
N ALA A 372 -34.94 -3.27 -30.68
CA ALA A 372 -35.19 -3.56 -32.08
C ALA A 372 -36.66 -3.94 -32.33
N GLY A 373 -37.27 -4.71 -31.43
CA GLY A 373 -38.69 -5.02 -31.44
C GLY A 373 -39.57 -3.77 -31.31
N ALA A 374 -39.23 -2.88 -30.38
CA ALA A 374 -39.91 -1.59 -30.21
C ALA A 374 -39.83 -0.73 -31.49
N ALA A 375 -38.65 -0.64 -32.10
CA ALA A 375 -38.45 0.08 -33.35
C ALA A 375 -39.33 -0.47 -34.50
N ALA A 376 -39.42 -1.80 -34.62
CA ALA A 376 -40.27 -2.45 -35.62
C ALA A 376 -41.77 -2.16 -35.37
N ASN A 377 -42.21 -2.20 -34.11
CA ASN A 377 -43.57 -1.92 -33.72
C ASN A 377 -43.97 -0.45 -33.97
N CYS A 378 -43.11 0.52 -33.63
CA CYS A 378 -43.32 1.93 -33.94
C CYS A 378 -43.48 2.14 -35.45
N LYS A 379 -42.59 1.54 -36.25
CA LYS A 379 -42.66 1.61 -37.71
C LYS A 379 -43.98 1.03 -38.25
N ALA A 380 -44.43 -0.11 -37.72
CA ALA A 380 -45.70 -0.72 -38.11
C ALA A 380 -46.92 0.14 -37.74
N ALA A 381 -46.83 0.88 -36.63
CA ALA A 381 -47.85 1.84 -36.20
C ALA A 381 -47.78 3.20 -36.91
N GLY A 382 -46.81 3.43 -37.80
CA GLY A 382 -46.61 4.72 -38.47
C GLY A 382 -46.01 5.81 -37.56
N VAL A 383 -45.36 5.42 -36.46
CA VAL A 383 -44.70 6.31 -35.49
C VAL A 383 -43.18 6.27 -35.71
N GLU A 384 -42.53 7.43 -35.68
CA GLU A 384 -41.07 7.53 -35.75
C GLU A 384 -40.42 7.02 -34.45
N PHE A 385 -39.39 6.17 -34.57
CA PHE A 385 -38.63 5.64 -33.45
C PHE A 385 -37.24 6.30 -33.38
N ASP A 386 -36.87 6.82 -32.23
CA ASP A 386 -35.51 7.29 -31.97
C ASP A 386 -34.55 6.10 -31.79
N ALA A 387 -33.78 5.82 -32.85
CA ALA A 387 -32.84 4.70 -32.87
C ALA A 387 -31.47 5.01 -32.22
N SER A 388 -31.30 6.16 -31.57
CA SER A 388 -30.02 6.57 -30.99
C SER A 388 -29.47 5.56 -29.97
N ILE A 389 -30.29 5.13 -29.01
CA ILE A 389 -29.93 4.14 -27.98
C ILE A 389 -29.61 2.78 -28.62
N LEU A 390 -30.48 2.30 -29.52
CA LEU A 390 -30.27 1.02 -30.22
C LEU A 390 -28.95 1.02 -31.01
N THR A 391 -28.64 2.14 -31.69
CA THR A 391 -27.40 2.29 -32.46
C THR A 391 -26.17 2.28 -31.55
N LYS A 392 -26.21 3.04 -30.45
CA LYS A 392 -25.12 3.08 -29.46
C LYS A 392 -24.89 1.72 -28.82
N LEU A 393 -25.96 1.06 -28.36
CA LEU A 393 -25.90 -0.28 -27.77
C LEU A 393 -25.30 -1.30 -28.74
N SER A 394 -25.75 -1.29 -30.00
CA SER A 394 -25.22 -2.18 -31.04
C SER A 394 -23.72 -1.98 -31.28
N SER A 395 -23.25 -0.73 -31.26
CA SER A 395 -21.83 -0.40 -31.36
C SER A 395 -21.04 -0.95 -30.17
N LEU A 396 -21.53 -0.75 -28.94
CA LEU A 396 -20.86 -1.23 -27.73
C LEU A 396 -20.80 -2.76 -27.66
N ILE A 397 -21.88 -3.46 -28.03
CA ILE A 397 -21.91 -4.94 -28.10
C ILE A 397 -20.83 -5.45 -29.07
N LYS A 398 -20.69 -4.80 -30.23
CA LYS A 398 -19.63 -5.13 -31.20
C LYS A 398 -18.24 -4.91 -30.61
N THR A 399 -18.01 -3.76 -29.98
CA THR A 399 -16.72 -3.44 -29.35
C THR A 399 -16.41 -4.41 -28.20
N LEU A 400 -17.40 -4.78 -27.38
CA LEU A 400 -17.24 -5.75 -26.29
C LEU A 400 -16.75 -7.08 -26.83
N ASN A 401 -17.41 -7.61 -27.87
CA ASN A 401 -17.00 -8.85 -28.52
C ASN A 401 -15.55 -8.78 -29.06
N GLN A 402 -15.17 -7.65 -29.66
CA GLN A 402 -13.81 -7.46 -30.17
C GLN A 402 -12.77 -7.43 -29.03
N SER A 403 -13.04 -6.69 -27.95
CA SER A 403 -12.17 -6.62 -26.77
C SER A 403 -12.06 -7.97 -26.07
N VAL A 404 -13.17 -8.71 -25.93
CA VAL A 404 -13.19 -10.06 -25.33
C VAL A 404 -12.38 -11.03 -26.18
N ALA A 405 -12.52 -11.01 -27.51
CA ALA A 405 -11.72 -11.86 -28.40
C ALA A 405 -10.22 -11.54 -28.33
N ALA A 406 -9.85 -10.26 -28.22
CA ALA A 406 -8.46 -9.85 -28.04
C ALA A 406 -7.89 -10.35 -26.70
N LEU A 407 -8.67 -10.29 -25.62
CA LEU A 407 -8.29 -10.84 -24.32
C LEU A 407 -8.19 -12.37 -24.36
N GLU A 408 -9.14 -13.06 -24.99
CA GLU A 408 -9.16 -14.51 -25.18
C GLU A 408 -7.89 -14.97 -25.92
N HIS A 409 -7.52 -14.28 -26.99
CA HIS A 409 -6.28 -14.54 -27.72
C HIS A 409 -5.04 -14.42 -26.83
N LEU A 410 -4.95 -13.37 -26.01
CA LEU A 410 -3.83 -13.18 -25.08
C LEU A 410 -3.76 -14.26 -23.99
N ILE A 411 -4.92 -14.74 -23.51
CA ILE A 411 -5.03 -15.84 -22.55
C ILE A 411 -4.53 -17.16 -23.15
N HIS A 412 -4.83 -17.43 -24.44
CA HIS A 412 -4.44 -18.68 -25.12
C HIS A 412 -2.99 -18.66 -25.65
N GLU A 413 -2.55 -17.59 -26.27
CA GLU A 413 -1.19 -17.45 -26.81
C GLU A 413 -0.10 -17.40 -25.73
N GLY A 414 -0.45 -17.01 -24.51
CA GLY A 414 0.52 -16.92 -23.41
C GLY A 414 1.04 -18.28 -22.94
N GLY A 415 0.51 -19.39 -23.47
CA GLY A 415 0.48 -20.66 -22.77
C GLY A 415 -0.26 -20.48 -21.45
N HIS A 416 -0.67 -21.57 -20.80
CA HIS A 416 -1.07 -21.43 -19.42
C HIS A 416 0.17 -20.99 -18.63
N GLY A 417 0.26 -19.70 -18.29
CA GLY A 417 1.23 -19.15 -17.34
C GLY A 417 0.98 -19.68 -15.92
N GLY A 418 0.64 -20.97 -15.82
CA GLY A 418 0.50 -21.73 -14.60
C GLY A 418 1.85 -22.28 -14.16
N HIS A 419 1.81 -23.19 -13.20
CA HIS A 419 3.01 -23.83 -12.66
C HIS A 419 3.95 -24.35 -13.76
N GLY A 420 5.21 -23.92 -13.72
CA GLY A 420 6.25 -24.38 -14.66
C GLY A 420 6.54 -23.45 -15.85
N VAL A 421 6.18 -22.17 -15.81
CA VAL A 421 6.68 -21.18 -16.78
C VAL A 421 8.21 -21.14 -16.73
N SER A 422 8.87 -21.32 -17.88
CA SER A 422 10.33 -21.35 -17.96
C SER A 422 11.01 -20.01 -17.62
N ASN A 423 10.28 -18.89 -17.74
CA ASN A 423 10.74 -17.57 -17.32
C ASN A 423 9.58 -16.74 -16.73
N PRO A 424 9.32 -16.85 -15.42
CA PRO A 424 8.23 -16.12 -14.75
C PRO A 424 8.31 -14.61 -14.90
N GLN A 425 9.52 -14.03 -14.94
CA GLN A 425 9.72 -12.59 -15.12
C GLN A 425 9.24 -12.11 -16.49
N GLN A 426 9.57 -12.83 -17.57
CA GLN A 426 9.10 -12.50 -18.91
C GLN A 426 7.58 -12.61 -19.01
N ALA A 427 6.99 -13.66 -18.44
CA ALA A 427 5.54 -13.83 -18.38
C ALA A 427 4.86 -12.70 -17.60
N ALA A 428 5.42 -12.29 -16.45
CA ALA A 428 4.92 -11.16 -15.68
C ALA A 428 4.96 -9.85 -16.50
N GLY A 429 6.02 -9.64 -17.28
CA GLY A 429 6.13 -8.52 -18.21
C GLY A 429 5.03 -8.52 -19.29
N ARG A 430 4.70 -9.69 -19.86
CA ARG A 430 3.57 -9.85 -20.80
C ARG A 430 2.24 -9.54 -20.11
N CYS A 431 2.01 -10.09 -18.93
CA CYS A 431 0.77 -9.85 -18.19
C CYS A 431 0.56 -8.35 -17.90
N ALA A 432 1.60 -7.67 -17.41
CA ALA A 432 1.53 -6.24 -17.11
C ALA A 432 1.32 -5.36 -18.34
N LYS A 433 1.99 -5.67 -19.46
CA LYS A 433 2.02 -4.80 -20.66
C LYS A 433 0.94 -5.10 -21.70
N GLN A 434 0.36 -6.30 -21.68
CA GLN A 434 -0.60 -6.74 -22.71
C GLN A 434 -1.92 -7.21 -22.09
N VAL A 435 -1.87 -8.14 -21.14
CA VAL A 435 -3.09 -8.74 -20.56
C VAL A 435 -3.87 -7.73 -19.74
N LYS A 436 -3.19 -6.97 -18.86
CA LYS A 436 -3.85 -5.95 -18.02
C LYS A 436 -4.54 -4.85 -18.85
N PRO A 437 -3.89 -4.21 -19.84
CA PRO A 437 -4.58 -3.28 -20.73
C PRO A 437 -5.77 -3.88 -21.49
N ALA A 438 -5.68 -5.16 -21.90
CA ALA A 438 -6.80 -5.84 -22.55
C ALA A 438 -7.99 -6.07 -21.60
N MET A 439 -7.74 -6.40 -20.33
CA MET A 439 -8.80 -6.46 -19.31
C MET A 439 -9.45 -5.09 -19.10
N GLU A 440 -8.65 -4.02 -19.02
CA GLU A 440 -9.14 -2.64 -18.88
C GLU A 440 -9.99 -2.22 -20.08
N ALA A 441 -9.62 -2.64 -21.30
CA ALA A 441 -10.41 -2.40 -22.51
C ALA A 441 -11.76 -3.14 -22.51
N VAL A 442 -11.83 -4.36 -21.99
CA VAL A 442 -13.10 -5.08 -21.79
C VAL A 442 -13.96 -4.35 -20.76
N ARG A 443 -13.36 -3.96 -19.63
CA ARG A 443 -14.04 -3.23 -18.55
C ARG A 443 -14.63 -1.91 -19.03
N ALA A 444 -13.87 -1.09 -19.76
CA ALA A 444 -14.35 0.21 -20.22
C ALA A 444 -15.66 0.11 -21.01
N VAL A 445 -15.79 -0.92 -21.86
CA VAL A 445 -17.03 -1.16 -22.62
C VAL A 445 -18.15 -1.69 -21.73
N ALA A 446 -17.83 -2.56 -20.77
CA ALA A 446 -18.80 -3.05 -19.79
C ALA A 446 -19.40 -1.92 -18.94
N ASP A 447 -18.56 -1.00 -18.44
CA ASP A 447 -18.98 0.16 -17.65
C ASP A 447 -19.88 1.10 -18.50
N GLU A 448 -19.61 1.27 -19.80
CA GLU A 448 -20.51 2.01 -20.71
C GLU A 448 -21.84 1.29 -20.97
N LEU A 449 -21.83 -0.04 -21.03
CA LEU A 449 -23.05 -0.85 -21.21
C LEU A 449 -23.95 -0.78 -19.98
N GLU A 450 -23.39 -0.76 -18.77
CA GLU A 450 -24.13 -0.60 -17.50
C GLU A 450 -25.01 0.65 -17.54
N GLY A 451 -24.50 1.76 -18.08
CA GLY A 451 -25.24 3.03 -18.17
C GLY A 451 -26.33 3.09 -19.26
N ILE A 452 -26.52 2.02 -20.04
CA ILE A 452 -27.46 2.02 -21.18
C ILE A 452 -28.43 0.84 -21.12
N VAL A 453 -27.94 -0.34 -20.73
CA VAL A 453 -28.78 -1.52 -20.54
C VAL A 453 -29.77 -1.24 -19.42
N ALA A 454 -31.04 -1.60 -19.62
CA ALA A 454 -32.05 -1.43 -18.60
C ALA A 454 -31.69 -2.22 -17.33
N ASP A 455 -31.97 -1.64 -16.16
CA ASP A 455 -31.58 -2.15 -14.84
C ASP A 455 -32.08 -3.59 -14.60
N ASP A 456 -33.30 -3.90 -15.06
CA ASP A 456 -33.91 -5.24 -14.97
C ASP A 456 -33.24 -6.30 -15.86
N HIS A 457 -32.49 -5.88 -16.89
CA HIS A 457 -31.65 -6.75 -17.69
C HIS A 457 -30.20 -6.83 -17.18
N TRP A 458 -29.76 -5.88 -16.36
CA TRP A 458 -28.37 -5.80 -15.90
C TRP A 458 -28.08 -6.91 -14.87
N PRO A 459 -27.09 -7.77 -15.11
CA PRO A 459 -26.95 -9.01 -14.34
C PRO A 459 -26.03 -8.89 -13.10
N LEU A 460 -25.36 -7.76 -12.90
CA LEU A 460 -24.39 -7.57 -11.83
C LEU A 460 -24.88 -6.48 -10.87
N PRO A 461 -24.64 -6.62 -9.56
CA PRO A 461 -24.87 -5.53 -8.63
C PRO A 461 -24.05 -4.31 -9.04
N THR A 462 -24.69 -3.14 -9.07
CA THR A 462 -24.03 -1.88 -9.38
C THR A 462 -23.16 -1.43 -8.20
N TYR A 463 -22.23 -0.51 -8.43
CA TYR A 463 -21.43 0.08 -7.34
C TYR A 463 -22.29 0.79 -6.30
N GLN A 464 -23.41 1.40 -6.72
CA GLN A 464 -24.33 2.05 -5.79
C GLN A 464 -24.93 1.03 -4.81
N GLU A 465 -25.30 -0.15 -5.31
CA GLU A 465 -25.85 -1.22 -4.49
C GLU A 465 -24.80 -1.79 -3.53
N MET A 466 -23.63 -2.16 -4.06
CA MET A 466 -22.56 -2.77 -3.26
C MET A 466 -22.00 -1.84 -2.18
N LEU A 467 -21.98 -0.53 -2.40
CA LEU A 467 -21.37 0.43 -1.48
C LEU A 467 -22.36 1.02 -0.48
N PHE A 468 -23.65 1.13 -0.81
CA PHE A 468 -24.60 1.90 0.00
C PHE A 468 -25.85 1.17 0.45
N ILE A 469 -26.22 0.03 -0.16
CA ILE A 469 -27.34 -0.76 0.36
C ILE A 469 -26.87 -1.46 1.65
N LYS A 470 -27.59 -1.23 2.75
CA LYS A 470 -27.23 -1.65 4.11
C LYS A 470 -28.18 -2.70 4.65
#